data_AF-A0A1M5IZW4-F1
#
_entry.id   AF-A0A1M5IZW4-F1
#
_cell.length_a   1.000
_cell.length_b   1.000
_cell.length_c   1.000
_cell.angle_alpha   90.00
_cell.angle_beta   90.00
_cell.angle_gamma   90.00
#
_symmetry.space_group_name_H-M   'P 1'
#
loop_
_entity.id
_entity.type
_entity.pdbx_description
1 polymer ?
#
loop_
_entity_poly.entity_id
_entity_poly.type
_entity_poly.pdbx_seq_one_letter_code
_entity_poly.pdbx_strand_id
1 'polypeptide(L)'
;MNDLEKSQYETCQRNLEYYFTDDEKMQMSQQLAVETQNKRRLEDQKKAVTSQYGSQINEKAESINSLSDKIAAGYEYRNIECTVQWHTPTKNKKLITRSDTDESFVENMTEYDHNLFNQYQEKLQEEADGANEFDTNEVQTDEEPEAEPAEMDESETVY
;
A
#
# COMPACT_ATOMS: atom_id res chain seq x y z
N MET A 1 43.37 12.60 -104.09
CA MET A 1 44.04 13.35 -102.99
C MET A 1 42.93 14.04 -102.20
N ASN A 2 42.65 13.75 -100.94
CA ASN A 2 43.29 12.93 -99.92
C ASN A 2 42.19 12.44 -98.97
N ASP A 3 41.97 11.12 -98.92
CA ASP A 3 41.16 10.44 -97.88
C ASP A 3 42.06 9.89 -96.76
N LEU A 4 43.13 10.61 -96.41
CA LEU A 4 43.99 10.27 -95.29
C LEU A 4 44.13 11.48 -94.39
N GLU A 5 43.34 11.49 -93.32
CA GLU A 5 43.77 11.78 -91.94
C GLU A 5 42.52 11.94 -91.06
N LYS A 6 41.71 10.87 -90.96
CA LYS A 6 40.80 10.74 -89.82
C LYS A 6 41.68 10.44 -88.60
N SER A 7 41.69 11.35 -87.63
CA SER A 7 42.32 11.17 -86.32
C SER A 7 42.06 9.76 -85.77
N GLN A 8 43.13 9.02 -85.46
CA GLN A 8 43.12 7.60 -85.10
C GLN A 8 42.62 7.30 -83.66
N TYR A 9 41.92 8.22 -83.02
CA TYR A 9 41.53 8.09 -81.62
C TYR A 9 40.02 8.12 -81.45
N GLU A 10 39.50 7.10 -80.78
CA GLU A 10 38.10 6.97 -80.36
C GLU A 10 38.05 6.98 -78.82
N THR A 11 37.28 7.90 -78.23
CA THR A 11 37.05 7.93 -76.78
C THR A 11 36.08 6.85 -76.37
N CYS A 12 36.54 5.89 -75.56
CA CYS A 12 35.69 4.88 -74.94
C CYS A 12 35.69 5.02 -73.41
N GLN A 13 34.58 4.66 -72.76
CA GLN A 13 34.48 4.60 -71.31
C GLN A 13 34.74 3.17 -70.83
N ARG A 14 35.65 3.00 -69.88
CA ARG A 14 35.91 1.72 -69.21
C ARG A 14 36.12 1.96 -67.72
N ASN A 15 35.67 1.00 -66.92
CA ASN A 15 35.94 0.97 -65.49
C ASN A 15 37.39 0.50 -65.29
N LEU A 16 38.24 1.42 -64.87
CA LEU A 16 39.63 1.17 -64.56
C LEU A 16 39.87 1.45 -63.08
N GLU A 17 40.92 0.87 -62.54
CA GLU A 17 41.35 1.16 -61.18
C GLU A 17 41.81 2.62 -61.08
N TYR A 18 41.20 3.33 -60.14
CA TYR A 18 41.53 4.71 -59.83
C TYR A 18 42.28 4.76 -58.50
N TYR A 19 43.45 5.38 -58.51
CA TYR A 19 44.27 5.58 -57.31
C TYR A 19 43.97 6.95 -56.74
N PHE A 20 43.54 6.97 -55.48
CA PHE A 20 43.25 8.22 -54.79
C PHE A 20 44.50 9.07 -54.61
N THR A 21 44.33 10.36 -54.88
CA THR A 21 45.28 11.39 -54.52
C THR A 21 45.34 11.56 -53.00
N ASP A 22 46.42 12.16 -52.51
CA ASP A 22 46.58 12.33 -51.06
C ASP A 22 45.56 13.31 -50.45
N ASP A 23 45.10 14.30 -51.22
CA ASP A 23 44.02 15.22 -50.82
C ASP A 23 42.69 14.46 -50.65
N GLU A 24 42.35 13.56 -51.58
CA GLU A 24 41.15 12.74 -51.47
C GLU A 24 41.22 11.79 -50.26
N LYS A 25 42.38 11.18 -50.01
CA LYS A 25 42.59 10.35 -48.80
C LYS A 25 42.43 11.16 -47.53
N MET A 26 42.90 12.41 -47.52
CA MET A 26 42.75 13.30 -46.37
C MET A 26 41.28 13.65 -46.13
N GLN A 27 40.53 13.99 -47.18
CA GLN A 27 39.09 14.24 -47.08
C GLN A 27 38.32 13.02 -46.57
N MET A 28 38.61 11.83 -47.13
CA MET A 28 38.01 10.58 -46.67
C MET A 28 38.37 10.26 -45.21
N SER A 29 39.59 10.57 -44.78
CA SER A 29 40.02 10.38 -43.39
C SER A 29 39.26 11.29 -42.42
N GLN A 30 39.03 12.55 -42.83
CA GLN A 30 38.22 13.49 -42.05
C GLN A 30 36.76 13.04 -41.97
N GLN A 31 36.18 12.61 -43.09
CA GLN A 31 34.82 12.06 -43.13
C GLN A 31 34.69 10.81 -42.25
N LEU A 32 35.67 9.90 -42.29
CA LEU A 32 35.71 8.71 -41.44
C LEU A 32 35.71 9.07 -39.95
N ALA A 33 36.50 10.07 -39.55
CA ALA A 33 36.55 10.53 -38.17
C ALA A 33 35.20 11.07 -37.70
N VAL A 34 34.54 11.88 -38.53
CA VAL A 34 33.20 12.43 -38.26
C VAL A 34 32.17 11.30 -38.13
N GLU A 35 32.13 10.37 -39.07
CA GLU A 35 31.18 9.26 -39.05
C GLU A 35 31.42 8.31 -37.86
N THR A 36 32.67 8.11 -37.48
CA THR A 36 33.02 7.32 -36.29
C THR A 36 32.50 7.98 -35.02
N GLN A 37 32.63 9.30 -34.90
CA GLN A 37 32.09 10.05 -33.77
C GLN A 37 30.55 10.01 -33.75
N ASN A 38 29.91 10.18 -34.92
CA ASN A 38 28.47 10.10 -35.07
C ASN A 38 27.92 8.73 -34.66
N LYS A 39 28.55 7.65 -35.13
CA LYS A 39 28.19 6.27 -34.76
C LYS A 39 28.25 6.08 -33.25
N ARG A 40 29.35 6.50 -32.62
CA ARG A 40 29.51 6.39 -31.17
C ARG A 40 28.42 7.16 -30.42
N ARG A 41 28.14 8.40 -30.83
CA ARG A 41 27.07 9.22 -30.24
C ARG A 41 25.70 8.52 -30.33
N LEU A 42 25.37 7.94 -31.48
CA LEU A 42 24.11 7.20 -31.68
C LEU A 42 24.04 5.93 -30.81
N GLU A 43 25.14 5.21 -30.65
CA GLU A 43 25.23 4.04 -29.76
C GLU A 43 25.02 4.43 -28.30
N ASP A 44 25.62 5.53 -27.85
CA ASP A 44 25.47 6.02 -26.48
C ASP A 44 24.04 6.53 -26.22
N GLN A 45 23.42 7.22 -27.18
CA GLN A 45 22.01 7.61 -27.13
C GLN A 45 21.09 6.39 -27.03
N LYS A 46 21.33 5.36 -27.86
CA LYS A 46 20.56 4.11 -27.81
C LYS A 46 20.64 3.46 -26.43
N LYS A 47 21.85 3.34 -25.86
CA LYS A 47 22.05 2.76 -24.52
C LYS A 47 21.29 3.53 -23.44
N ALA A 48 21.36 4.86 -23.47
CA ALA A 48 20.65 5.71 -22.51
C ALA A 48 19.14 5.49 -22.59
N VAL A 49 18.56 5.49 -23.80
CA VAL A 49 17.13 5.28 -24.02
C VAL A 49 16.69 3.87 -23.60
N THR A 50 17.46 2.83 -23.94
CA THR A 50 17.18 1.46 -23.50
C THR A 50 17.20 1.34 -21.98
N SER A 51 18.16 1.97 -21.30
CA SER A 51 18.24 1.98 -19.83
C SER A 51 17.05 2.70 -19.19
N GLN A 52 16.63 3.84 -19.78
CA GLN A 52 15.45 4.57 -19.33
C GLN A 52 14.19 3.71 -19.42
N TYR A 53 13.93 3.09 -20.57
CA TYR A 53 12.76 2.23 -20.74
C TYR A 53 12.84 0.96 -19.87
N GLY A 54 14.02 0.39 -19.67
CA GLY A 54 14.22 -0.72 -18.73
C GLY A 54 13.82 -0.34 -17.30
N SER A 55 14.18 0.87 -16.86
CA SER A 55 13.79 1.39 -15.54
C SER A 55 12.27 1.55 -15.42
N GLN A 56 11.62 2.10 -16.46
CA GLN A 56 10.16 2.26 -16.49
C GLN A 56 9.42 0.92 -16.47
N ILE A 57 9.94 -0.10 -17.18
CA ILE A 57 9.36 -1.45 -17.15
C ILE A 57 9.46 -2.05 -15.75
N ASN A 58 10.61 -1.90 -15.09
CA ASN A 58 10.82 -2.41 -13.73
C ASN A 58 9.87 -1.73 -12.73
N GLU A 59 9.68 -0.42 -12.81
CA GLU A 59 8.73 0.32 -11.97
C GLU A 59 7.29 -0.22 -12.12
N LYS A 60 6.87 -0.52 -13.36
CA LYS A 60 5.56 -1.13 -13.61
C LYS A 60 5.48 -2.57 -13.11
N ALA A 61 6.54 -3.35 -13.23
CA ALA A 61 6.59 -4.71 -12.70
C ALA A 61 6.46 -4.71 -11.17
N GLU A 62 7.17 -3.82 -10.46
CA GLU A 62 7.04 -3.65 -9.01
C GLU A 62 5.62 -3.24 -8.61
N SER A 63 5.02 -2.32 -9.36
CA SER A 63 3.63 -1.91 -9.15
C SER A 63 2.66 -3.10 -9.30
N ILE A 64 2.82 -3.89 -10.37
CA ILE A 64 2.01 -5.09 -10.62
C ILE A 64 2.18 -6.12 -9.50
N ASN A 65 3.40 -6.36 -9.05
CA ASN A 65 3.68 -7.29 -7.96
C ASN A 65 3.01 -6.82 -6.67
N SER A 66 3.14 -5.53 -6.32
CA SER A 66 2.49 -4.98 -5.13
C SER A 66 0.97 -5.10 -5.18
N LEU A 67 0.35 -4.88 -6.34
CA LEU A 67 -1.09 -5.04 -6.52
C LEU A 67 -1.49 -6.51 -6.45
N SER A 68 -0.69 -7.40 -7.04
CA SER A 68 -0.92 -8.85 -6.97
C SER A 68 -0.87 -9.35 -5.53
N ASP A 69 0.12 -8.89 -4.74
CA ASP A 69 0.24 -9.22 -3.32
C ASP A 69 -0.97 -8.71 -2.52
N LYS A 70 -1.43 -7.47 -2.78
CA LYS A 70 -2.64 -6.91 -2.15
C LYS A 70 -3.90 -7.70 -2.52
N ILE A 71 -4.03 -8.09 -3.80
CA ILE A 71 -5.16 -8.90 -4.28
C ILE A 71 -5.14 -10.28 -3.63
N ALA A 72 -3.96 -10.92 -3.53
CA ALA A 72 -3.79 -12.23 -2.91
C ALA A 72 -4.05 -12.20 -1.39
N ALA A 73 -3.60 -11.15 -0.71
CA ALA A 73 -3.86 -10.95 0.72
C ALA A 73 -5.34 -10.66 1.00
N GLY A 74 -6.03 -9.95 0.09
CA GLY A 74 -7.43 -9.56 0.24
C GLY A 74 -7.66 -8.38 1.19
N TYR A 75 -6.60 -7.79 1.75
CA TYR A 75 -6.66 -6.62 2.61
C TYR A 75 -5.40 -5.74 2.43
N GLU A 76 -5.50 -4.48 2.83
CA GLU A 76 -4.40 -3.52 2.82
C GLU A 76 -4.41 -2.74 4.13
N TYR A 77 -3.25 -2.61 4.78
CA TYR A 77 -3.11 -1.73 5.93
C TYR A 77 -3.19 -0.27 5.48
N ARG A 78 -4.24 0.42 5.92
CA ARG A 78 -4.42 1.86 5.72
C ARG A 78 -4.45 2.54 7.08
N ASN A 79 -3.83 3.71 7.17
CA ASN A 79 -3.96 4.56 8.35
C ASN A 79 -5.31 5.25 8.26
N ILE A 80 -6.27 4.78 9.05
CA ILE A 80 -7.63 5.28 9.09
C ILE A 80 -7.82 5.99 10.42
N GLU A 81 -8.41 7.18 10.38
CA GLU A 81 -8.70 7.92 11.61
C GLU A 81 -9.78 7.16 12.40
N CYS A 82 -9.49 6.89 13.67
CA CYS A 82 -10.39 6.18 14.56
C CYS A 82 -10.72 7.07 15.76
N THR A 83 -12.00 7.11 16.12
CA THR A 83 -12.45 7.75 17.36
C THR A 83 -12.40 6.71 18.49
N VAL A 84 -11.75 7.04 19.59
CA VAL A 84 -11.66 6.15 20.76
C VAL A 84 -12.51 6.70 21.90
N GLN A 85 -13.45 5.90 22.38
CA GLN A 85 -14.23 6.17 23.59
C GLN A 85 -13.73 5.25 24.71
N TRP A 86 -13.30 5.86 25.82
CA TRP A 86 -12.77 5.15 26.97
C TRP A 86 -13.90 4.70 27.91
N HIS A 87 -13.66 3.63 28.67
CA HIS A 87 -14.60 3.05 29.64
C HIS A 87 -15.98 2.68 29.09
N THR A 88 -16.09 2.48 27.78
CA THR A 88 -17.35 2.18 27.07
C THR A 88 -17.17 0.89 26.26
N PRO A 89 -18.10 -0.10 26.32
CA PRO A 89 -19.38 -0.11 27.04
C PRO A 89 -19.29 -0.51 28.52
N THR A 90 -18.15 -1.06 28.96
CA THR A 90 -17.91 -1.47 30.34
C THR A 90 -16.56 -0.92 30.81
N LYS A 91 -16.39 -0.73 32.13
CA LYS A 91 -15.14 -0.25 32.74
C LYS A 91 -13.92 -1.08 32.26
N ASN A 92 -12.79 -0.40 32.02
CA ASN A 92 -11.54 -0.93 31.45
C ASN A 92 -11.61 -1.47 30.01
N LYS A 93 -12.64 -1.10 29.25
CA LYS A 93 -12.69 -1.34 27.80
C LYS A 93 -12.69 -0.04 27.02
N LYS A 94 -12.08 -0.07 25.85
CA LYS A 94 -12.09 1.03 24.88
C LYS A 94 -12.89 0.61 23.65
N LEU A 95 -13.79 1.48 23.22
CA LEU A 95 -14.55 1.33 21.99
C LEU A 95 -13.85 2.17 20.92
N ILE A 96 -13.35 1.50 19.89
CA ILE A 96 -12.66 2.13 18.76
C ILE A 96 -13.63 2.11 17.58
N THR A 97 -14.01 3.29 17.09
CA THR A 97 -14.90 3.44 15.94
C THR A 97 -14.10 3.97 14.76
N ARG A 98 -14.13 3.23 13.65
CA ARG A 98 -13.46 3.59 12.41
C ARG A 98 -14.27 4.65 11.67
N SER A 99 -13.63 5.72 11.20
CA SER A 99 -14.33 6.87 10.58
C SER A 99 -14.89 6.62 9.17
N ASP A 100 -14.47 5.57 8.46
CA ASP A 100 -14.83 5.34 7.06
C ASP A 100 -16.04 4.41 6.89
N THR A 101 -16.20 3.40 7.76
CA THR A 101 -17.31 2.44 7.73
C THR A 101 -18.18 2.50 8.97
N ASP A 102 -17.87 3.38 9.92
CA ASP A 102 -18.50 3.46 11.25
C ASP A 102 -18.51 2.11 11.99
N GLU A 103 -17.58 1.21 11.63
CA GLU A 103 -17.44 -0.07 12.32
C GLU A 103 -16.73 0.14 13.65
N SER A 104 -17.38 -0.29 14.72
CA SER A 104 -16.85 -0.19 16.08
C SER A 104 -16.41 -1.55 16.60
N PHE A 105 -15.22 -1.63 17.18
CA PHE A 105 -14.73 -2.82 17.87
C PHE A 105 -14.25 -2.48 19.29
N VAL A 106 -14.39 -3.45 20.19
CA VAL A 106 -14.08 -3.28 21.61
C VAL A 106 -12.77 -3.97 21.93
N GLU A 107 -11.84 -3.23 22.49
CA GLU A 107 -10.56 -3.76 22.99
C GLU A 107 -10.45 -3.51 24.50
N ASN A 108 -9.62 -4.33 25.16
CA ASN A 108 -9.28 -4.07 26.55
C ASN A 108 -8.29 -2.90 26.63
N MET A 109 -8.46 -2.05 27.64
CA MET A 109 -7.45 -1.05 27.96
C MET A 109 -6.19 -1.73 28.46
N THR A 110 -5.05 -1.31 27.95
CA THR A 110 -3.72 -1.73 28.40
C THR A 110 -3.17 -0.73 29.42
N GLU A 111 -2.12 -1.10 30.15
CA GLU A 111 -1.47 -0.21 31.12
C GLU A 111 -1.05 1.14 30.50
N TYR A 112 -0.73 1.17 29.20
CA TYR A 112 -0.36 2.37 28.45
C TYR A 112 -1.56 3.27 28.06
N ASP A 113 -2.79 2.75 28.10
CA ASP A 113 -4.01 3.50 27.78
C ASP A 113 -4.50 4.38 28.96
N HIS A 114 -3.95 4.17 30.17
CA HIS A 114 -4.32 4.94 31.38
C HIS A 114 -3.56 6.27 31.45
N ASN A 115 -4.14 7.31 30.86
CA ASN A 115 -3.63 8.68 30.92
C ASN A 115 -4.37 9.55 31.95
N LEU A 116 -3.78 10.70 32.31
CA LEU A 116 -4.32 11.65 33.29
C LEU A 116 -5.80 12.03 33.05
N PHE A 117 -6.21 12.10 31.79
CA PHE A 117 -7.58 12.46 31.40
C PHE A 117 -8.59 11.32 31.58
N ASN A 118 -8.18 10.06 31.38
CA ASN A 118 -9.06 8.89 31.55
C ASN A 118 -9.21 8.53 33.04
N GLN A 119 -8.14 8.71 33.83
CA GLN A 119 -8.16 8.51 35.29
C GLN A 119 -9.18 9.40 36.03
N TYR A 120 -9.40 10.62 35.54
CA TYR A 120 -10.38 11.53 36.14
C TYR A 120 -11.82 11.04 35.91
N GLN A 121 -12.09 10.46 34.73
CA GLN A 121 -13.40 9.88 34.41
C GLN A 121 -13.66 8.61 35.24
N GLU A 122 -12.64 7.77 35.46
CA GLU A 122 -12.73 6.61 36.36
C GLU A 122 -13.17 7.00 37.78
N LYS A 123 -12.54 8.05 38.36
CA LYS A 123 -12.87 8.52 39.71
C LYS A 123 -14.28 9.07 39.83
N LEU A 124 -14.72 9.88 38.87
CA LEU A 124 -16.10 10.39 38.84
C LEU A 124 -17.13 9.27 38.76
N GLN A 125 -16.82 8.21 38.01
CA GLN A 125 -17.73 7.08 37.85
C GLN A 125 -17.76 6.18 39.10
N GLU A 126 -16.62 5.99 39.77
CA GLU A 126 -16.56 5.31 41.08
C GLU A 126 -17.33 6.06 42.18
N GLU A 127 -17.24 7.40 42.19
CA GLU A 127 -18.01 8.24 43.12
C GLU A 127 -19.53 8.19 42.82
N ALA A 128 -19.92 8.06 41.55
CA ALA A 128 -21.32 7.90 41.15
C ALA A 128 -21.87 6.50 41.48
N ASP A 129 -21.09 5.44 41.21
CA ASP A 129 -21.47 4.06 41.51
C ASP A 129 -21.49 3.80 43.04
N GLY A 130 -20.58 4.41 43.79
CA GLY A 130 -20.51 4.34 45.26
C GLY A 130 -21.58 5.16 46.00
N ALA A 131 -22.27 6.08 45.32
CA ALA A 131 -23.37 6.86 45.90
C ALA A 131 -24.73 6.12 45.85
N ASN A 132 -24.80 4.93 45.26
CA ASN A 132 -26.04 4.16 45.09
C ASN A 132 -26.20 2.98 46.08
N GLU A 133 -25.47 2.97 47.19
CA GLU A 133 -25.85 2.23 48.40
C GLU A 133 -26.56 3.20 49.37
N PHE A 134 -27.81 3.56 49.06
CA PHE A 134 -28.69 4.16 50.06
C PHE A 134 -29.37 3.03 50.84
N ASP A 135 -28.87 2.82 52.04
CA ASP A 135 -29.38 1.98 53.12
C ASP A 135 -30.91 2.13 53.30
N THR A 136 -31.68 1.12 52.88
CA THR A 136 -33.08 0.97 53.29
C THR A 136 -33.14 0.07 54.52
N ASN A 137 -32.78 0.64 55.67
CA ASN A 137 -33.05 0.03 56.96
C ASN A 137 -34.48 0.34 57.43
N GLU A 138 -35.15 -0.72 57.88
CA GLU A 138 -36.17 -0.77 58.93
C GLU A 138 -37.54 -0.09 58.69
N VAL A 139 -38.55 -0.91 58.37
CA VAL A 139 -39.89 -0.76 58.94
C VAL A 139 -40.31 -2.11 59.53
N GLN A 140 -40.26 -2.19 60.86
CA GLN A 140 -41.01 -3.17 61.66
C GLN A 140 -42.50 -2.85 61.57
N THR A 141 -43.31 -3.87 61.27
CA THR A 141 -44.69 -3.98 61.76
C THR A 141 -44.95 -5.44 62.10
N ASP A 142 -44.98 -5.74 63.39
CA ASP A 142 -45.49 -6.98 63.96
C ASP A 142 -47.04 -6.94 63.98
N GLU A 143 -47.70 -8.02 63.55
CA GLU A 143 -48.94 -8.56 64.14
C GLU A 143 -49.34 -9.89 63.43
N GLU A 144 -48.74 -10.99 63.92
CA GLU A 144 -49.33 -12.26 64.41
C GLU A 144 -50.43 -13.07 63.65
N PRO A 145 -50.59 -14.40 63.96
CA PRO A 145 -50.60 -15.49 62.97
C PRO A 145 -51.89 -16.35 62.98
N GLU A 146 -52.13 -17.13 61.92
CA GLU A 146 -53.07 -18.27 61.88
C GLU A 146 -52.90 -18.95 60.50
N ALA A 147 -52.94 -20.27 60.26
CA ALA A 147 -52.78 -21.50 61.00
C ALA A 147 -52.63 -22.58 59.89
N GLU A 148 -51.72 -23.55 60.03
CA GLU A 148 -51.76 -24.77 59.22
C GLU A 148 -52.98 -25.61 59.61
N PRO A 149 -53.50 -26.42 58.68
CA PRO A 149 -53.30 -27.85 58.93
C PRO A 149 -52.84 -28.65 57.71
N ALA A 150 -52.06 -29.68 58.05
CA ALA A 150 -51.63 -30.80 57.23
C ALA A 150 -52.81 -31.57 56.58
N GLU A 151 -52.58 -32.18 55.41
CA GLU A 151 -52.28 -33.62 55.29
C GLU A 151 -52.04 -34.06 53.83
N MET A 152 -51.00 -34.90 53.69
CA MET A 152 -50.76 -36.05 52.80
C MET A 152 -51.59 -36.24 51.51
N ASP A 153 -50.90 -36.51 50.39
CA ASP A 153 -51.03 -37.85 49.76
C ASP A 153 -49.82 -38.20 48.87
N GLU A 154 -49.46 -39.47 48.92
CA GLU A 154 -48.37 -40.13 48.22
C GLU A 154 -48.82 -40.62 46.83
N SER A 155 -47.93 -40.59 45.84
CA SER A 155 -47.78 -41.66 44.82
C SER A 155 -46.57 -41.29 43.95
N GLU A 156 -45.45 -42.03 44.03
CA GLU A 156 -45.09 -43.14 43.11
C GLU A 156 -45.02 -42.68 41.64
N THR A 157 -44.02 -42.95 40.81
CA THR A 157 -42.92 -43.92 40.76
C THR A 157 -42.03 -43.49 39.56
N VAL A 158 -40.71 -43.45 39.68
CA VAL A 158 -39.72 -44.46 39.20
C VAL A 158 -39.39 -44.43 37.70
N TYR A 159 -38.08 -44.25 37.45
CA TYR A 159 -37.23 -44.52 36.27
C TYR A 159 -37.58 -43.93 34.89
#